data_AF-A0AA92QXR8-F1
#
_entry.id   AF-A0AA92QXR8-F1
#
_cell.length_a   1.000
_cell.length_b   1.000
_cell.length_c   1.000
_cell.angle_alpha   90.00
_cell.angle_beta   90.00
_cell.angle_gamma   90.00
#
_symmetry.space_group_name_H-M   'P 1'
#
loop_
_entity.id
_entity.type
_entity.pdbx_description
1 polymer ?
#
loop_
_entity_poly.entity_id
_entity_poly.type
_entity_poly.pdbx_seq_one_letter_code
_entity_poly.pdbx_strand_id
1 'polypeptide(L)' 'MKRKAELPDPYIVVTLGLPYPLESRRVAAKTEPYPGRWTTHFVIGSTGELDQEFFAWVREAYDFSAAKWKS' A
#
# COMPACT_ATOMS: atom_id res chain seq x y z
N MET A 1 -12.21 -2.39 6.17
CA MET A 1 -11.11 -2.28 7.16
C MET A 1 -11.20 -3.47 8.11
N LYS A 2 -10.14 -4.26 8.25
CA LYS A 2 -10.11 -5.43 9.15
C LYS A 2 -10.24 -4.98 10.62
N ARG A 3 -10.92 -5.77 11.47
CA ARG A 3 -11.04 -5.47 12.92
C ARG A 3 -9.70 -5.76 13.60
N LYS A 4 -9.33 -4.99 14.63
CA LYS A 4 -8.05 -5.15 15.34
C LYS A 4 -7.79 -6.58 15.84
N ALA A 5 -8.83 -7.30 16.27
CA ALA A 5 -8.72 -8.68 16.76
C ALA A 5 -8.38 -9.73 15.68
N GLU A 6 -8.49 -9.37 14.40
CA GLU A 6 -8.20 -10.24 13.25
C GLU A 6 -6.84 -9.91 12.62
N LEU A 7 -6.08 -8.98 13.20
CA LEU A 7 -4.76 -8.61 12.72
C LEU A 7 -3.69 -9.55 13.32
N PRO A 8 -2.64 -9.88 12.54
CA PRO A 8 -1.48 -10.62 13.06
C PRO A 8 -0.84 -9.90 14.24
N ASP A 9 -0.14 -10.62 15.11
CA ASP A 9 0.70 -10.04 16.17
C ASP A 9 2.06 -10.77 16.17
N PRO A 10 3.19 -10.09 15.86
CA PRO A 10 3.31 -8.67 15.52
C PRO A 10 2.86 -8.35 14.08
N TYR A 11 2.56 -7.07 13.82
CA TYR A 11 2.32 -6.57 12.46
C TYR A 11 2.86 -5.15 12.28
N ILE A 12 3.06 -4.76 11.01
CA ILE A 12 3.27 -3.38 10.62
C ILE A 12 2.20 -2.94 9.62
N VAL A 13 1.94 -1.64 9.56
CA VAL A 13 1.10 -1.04 8.52
C VAL A 13 2.00 -0.31 7.54
N VAL A 14 1.95 -0.71 6.26
CA VAL A 14 2.64 0.01 5.18
C VAL A 14 1.62 0.81 4.39
N THR A 15 1.96 2.07 4.12
CA THR A 15 1.11 2.97 3.34
C THR A 15 1.84 3.39 2.08
N LEU A 16 1.23 3.14 0.92
CA LEU A 16 1.76 3.49 -0.39
C LEU A 16 0.86 4.52 -1.07
N GLY A 17 1.47 5.48 -1.75
CA GLY A 17 0.79 6.40 -2.65
C GLY A 17 0.88 5.89 -4.09
N LEU A 18 -0.25 5.62 -4.72
CA LEU A 18 -0.33 5.10 -6.09
C LEU A 18 -1.17 6.03 -6.98
N PRO A 19 -0.97 6.02 -8.31
CA PRO A 19 -1.77 6.80 -9.24
C PRO A 19 -3.14 6.18 -9.55
N TYR A 20 -3.47 5.03 -8.97
CA TYR A 20 -4.69 4.26 -9.25
C TYR A 20 -5.19 3.51 -8.01
N PRO A 21 -6.48 3.10 -7.98
CA PRO A 21 -7.01 2.26 -6.92
C PRO A 21 -6.49 0.84 -7.07
N LEU A 22 -5.52 0.44 -6.23
CA LEU A 22 -4.99 -0.92 -6.28
C LEU A 22 -6.07 -1.95 -5.89
N GLU A 23 -6.37 -2.87 -6.81
CA GLU A 23 -7.29 -3.99 -6.59
C GLU A 23 -6.50 -5.25 -6.22
N SER A 24 -6.24 -5.44 -4.93
CA SER A 24 -5.63 -6.67 -4.42
C SER A 24 -6.27 -7.08 -3.10
N ARG A 25 -6.40 -8.40 -2.88
CA ARG A 25 -6.89 -8.95 -1.59
C ARG A 25 -5.99 -8.59 -0.40
N ARG A 26 -4.74 -8.17 -0.68
CA ARG A 26 -3.78 -7.73 0.34
C ARG A 26 -4.04 -6.29 0.82
N VAL A 27 -4.85 -5.51 0.11
CA VAL A 27 -5.20 -4.14 0.49
C VAL A 27 -6.15 -4.17 1.68
N ALA A 28 -5.72 -3.58 2.80
CA ALA A 28 -6.55 -3.46 4.00
C ALA A 28 -7.53 -2.28 3.91
N ALA A 29 -7.11 -1.20 3.26
CA ALA A 29 -7.91 -0.03 2.95
C ALA A 29 -7.28 0.76 1.80
N LYS A 30 -8.11 1.44 1.02
CA LYS A 30 -7.65 2.44 0.05
C LYS A 30 -8.60 3.62 0.03
N THR A 31 -8.05 4.81 -0.17
CA THR A 31 -8.81 6.06 -0.26
C THR A 31 -8.19 6.95 -1.34
N GLU A 32 -9.00 7.81 -1.94
CA GLU A 32 -8.55 8.82 -2.89
C GLU A 32 -8.68 10.21 -2.25
N PRO A 33 -7.61 10.77 -1.64
CA PRO A 33 -7.66 12.11 -1.07
C PRO A 33 -7.90 13.20 -2.13
N TYR A 34 -7.37 12.99 -3.34
CA TYR A 34 -7.51 13.88 -4.51
C TYR A 34 -7.54 13.04 -5.79
N PRO A 35 -8.21 13.50 -6.86
CA PRO A 35 -8.26 12.78 -8.14
C PRO A 35 -6.86 12.37 -8.61
N GLY A 36 -6.67 11.07 -8.88
CA GLY A 36 -5.40 10.52 -9.38
C GLY A 36 -4.32 10.33 -8.33
N ARG A 37 -4.65 10.43 -7.03
CA ARG A 37 -3.77 10.04 -5.93
C ARG A 37 -4.52 9.15 -4.97
N TRP A 38 -4.09 7.89 -4.90
CA TRP A 38 -4.65 6.88 -4.02
C TRP A 38 -3.69 6.57 -2.88
N THR A 39 -4.20 6.60 -1.66
CA THR A 39 -3.51 6.09 -0.47
C THR A 39 -3.96 4.66 -0.25
N THR A 40 -3.01 3.72 -0.28
CA THR A 40 -3.29 2.28 -0.11
C THR A 40 -2.56 1.76 1.12
N HIS A 41 -3.30 1.13 2.03
CA HIS A 41 -2.78 0.57 3.28
C HIS A 41 -2.72 -0.95 3.21
N PHE A 42 -1.61 -1.50 3.69
CA PHE A 42 -1.36 -2.93 3.85
C PHE A 42 -1.08 -3.24 5.31
N VAL A 43 -1.59 -4.37 5.78
CA VAL A 43 -1.20 -4.95 7.06
C VAL A 43 -0.26 -6.11 6.74
N ILE A 44 0.98 -6.04 7.24
CA ILE A 44 2.01 -7.06 7.03
C ILE A 44 2.27 -7.73 8.37
N GLY A 45 1.93 -9.01 8.48
CA GLY A 45 2.13 -9.82 9.69
C GLY A 45 3.36 -10.70 9.65
N SER A 46 3.96 -10.90 8.48
CA SER A 46 5.13 -11.76 8.31
C SER A 46 6.04 -11.28 7.19
N THR A 47 7.30 -11.71 7.23
CA THR A 47 8.27 -11.42 6.17
C THR A 47 7.92 -12.08 4.83
N GLY A 48 7.12 -13.15 4.83
CA GLY A 48 6.67 -13.83 3.61
C GLY A 48 5.72 -12.98 2.76
N GLU A 49 5.05 -11.99 3.35
CA GLU A 49 4.19 -11.05 2.62
C GLU A 49 4.99 -9.95 1.91
N LEU A 50 6.28 -9.79 2.25
CA LEU A 50 7.25 -8.93 1.57
C LEU A 50 7.85 -9.67 0.37
N ASP A 51 6.99 -10.06 -0.55
CA ASP A 51 7.37 -10.78 -1.76
C ASP A 51 7.55 -9.83 -2.95
N GLN A 52 7.86 -10.41 -4.11
CA GLN A 52 8.10 -9.64 -5.34
C GLN A 52 6.87 -8.82 -5.76
N GLU A 53 5.66 -9.32 -5.52
CA GLU A 53 4.41 -8.60 -5.83
C GLU A 53 4.32 -7.34 -4.96
N PHE A 54 4.55 -7.46 -3.65
CA PHE A 54 4.55 -6.31 -2.75
C PHE A 54 5.62 -5.29 -3.12
N PHE A 55 6.85 -5.74 -3.42
CA PHE A 55 7.94 -4.85 -3.80
C PHE A 55 7.73 -4.17 -5.17
N ALA A 56 6.98 -4.79 -6.08
CA ALA A 56 6.56 -4.13 -7.32
C ALA A 56 5.70 -2.89 -7.03
N TRP A 57 4.72 -2.99 -6.11
CA TRP A 57 3.92 -1.83 -5.71
C TRP A 57 4.73 -0.77 -4.97
N VAL A 58 5.69 -1.18 -4.13
CA VAL A 58 6.62 -0.24 -3.48
C VAL A 58 7.42 0.54 -4.53
N ARG A 59 7.88 -0.15 -5.58
CA ARG A 59 8.60 0.49 -6.69
C ARG A 59 7.72 1.48 -7.45
N GLU A 60 6.50 1.11 -7.78
CA GLU A 60 5.54 2.01 -8.43
C GLU A 60 5.25 3.26 -7.59
N ALA A 61 5.07 3.09 -6.28
CA ALA A 61 4.86 4.20 -5.36
C ALA A 61 6.07 5.14 -5.29
N TYR A 62 7.29 4.58 -5.31
CA TYR A 62 8.52 5.34 -5.40
C TYR A 62 8.60 6.16 -6.70
N ASP A 63 8.37 5.52 -7.85
CA ASP A 63 8.44 6.18 -9.16
C ASP A 63 7.37 7.28 -9.29
N PHE A 64 6.15 7.04 -8.77
CA PHE A 64 5.08 8.05 -8.71
C PHE A 64 5.45 9.27 -7.85
N SER A 65 6.11 9.03 -6.70
CA SER A 65 6.60 10.11 -5.84
C SER A 65 7.74 10.88 -6.50
N ALA A 66 8.68 10.19 -7.15
CA ALA A 66 9.81 10.80 -7.84
C ALA A 66 9.36 11.66 -9.04
N ALA A 67 8.33 11.22 -9.77
CA ALA A 67 7.73 12.00 -10.85
C ALA A 67 7.08 13.31 -10.35
N LYS A 68 6.56 13.35 -9.11
CA LYS A 68 6.00 14.56 -8.50
C LYS A 68 7.04 15.62 -8.13
N TRP A 69 8.29 15.23 -7.84
CA TRP A 69 9.36 16.19 -7.51
C TRP A 69 9.92 16.91 -8.74
N LYS A 70 9.67 16.39 -9.96
CA LYS A 70 10.11 17.02 -11.21
C LYS A 70 9.10 18.00 -11.82
N SER A 71 8.10 18.45 -11.06
CA SER A 71 7.14 19.47 -11.47
C SER A 71 7.43 20.83 -10.84
#